data_AF-A0AAN6ZFS2-F1
#
_entry.id   AF-A0AAN6ZFS2-F1
#
_cell.length_a   1.000
_cell.length_b   1.000
_cell.length_c   1.000
_cell.angle_alpha   90.00
_cell.angle_beta   90.00
_cell.angle_gamma   90.00
#
_symmetry.space_group_name_H-M   'P 1'
#
loop_
_entity.id
_entity.type
_entity.pdbx_description
1 polymer ?
#
loop_
_entity_poly.entity_id
_entity_poly.type
_entity_poly.pdbx_seq_one_letter_code
_entity_poly.pdbx_strand_id
1 'polypeptide(L)'
;MSATTAACAILALPGEILNQIMAELNPLDLALLGSTCTHFRSIIPPFNINELVKVESTKIGVQRKLYACSFCLRLRHASRFADPMMRRKRRKHRGEERASRFCVECGLKQPTDERGYRPGNIVTMNGVAHVVCISCHRFECPADTRGDSRWCAKCWHKSPEGLWAQRLKEHRAEEERSRRRRKAEAEAEAGEQRPGKRKATWGADAEDTD
;
A
#
# COMPACT_ATOMS: atom_id res chain seq x y z
N MET A 1 -47.02 -17.07 -19.42
CA MET A 1 -46.51 -15.99 -18.54
C MET A 1 -45.11 -15.63 -19.01
N SER A 2 -45.00 -14.72 -19.98
CA SER A 2 -43.71 -14.34 -20.54
C SER A 2 -43.25 -13.06 -19.85
N ALA A 3 -42.16 -13.17 -19.10
CA ALA A 3 -41.47 -12.02 -18.53
C ALA A 3 -40.83 -11.23 -19.67
N THR A 4 -41.41 -10.08 -20.02
CA THR A 4 -40.79 -9.10 -20.89
C THR A 4 -39.56 -8.57 -20.15
N THR A 5 -38.39 -9.09 -20.48
CA THR A 5 -37.11 -8.48 -20.13
C THR A 5 -37.15 -7.05 -20.66
N ALA A 6 -37.20 -6.06 -19.75
CA ALA A 6 -37.11 -4.65 -20.10
C ALA A 6 -35.78 -4.43 -20.81
N ALA A 7 -35.80 -4.47 -22.15
CA ALA A 7 -34.67 -4.04 -22.95
C ALA A 7 -34.35 -2.60 -22.53
N CYS A 8 -33.08 -2.30 -22.29
CA CYS A 8 -32.64 -0.95 -21.96
C CYS A 8 -33.14 0.00 -23.07
N ALA A 9 -34.22 0.75 -22.81
CA ALA A 9 -34.92 1.55 -23.81
C ALA A 9 -33.98 2.54 -24.53
N ILE A 10 -32.94 3.00 -23.82
CA ILE A 10 -31.88 3.85 -24.35
C ILE A 10 -31.01 3.13 -25.40
N LEU A 11 -30.70 1.84 -25.23
CA LEU A 11 -29.91 1.07 -26.20
C LEU A 11 -30.72 0.65 -27.43
N ALA A 12 -32.06 0.75 -27.36
CA ALA A 12 -32.96 0.49 -28.48
C ALA A 12 -33.16 1.73 -29.39
N LEU A 13 -32.59 2.88 -29.03
CA LEU A 13 -32.68 4.10 -29.83
C LEU A 13 -31.79 3.97 -31.09
N PRO A 14 -32.20 4.55 -32.23
CA PRO A 14 -31.34 4.71 -33.40
C PRO A 14 -30.05 5.47 -33.06
N GLY A 15 -28.96 5.15 -33.75
CA GLY A 15 -27.64 5.73 -33.49
C GLY A 15 -27.60 7.25 -33.62
N GLU A 16 -28.40 7.82 -34.53
CA GLU A 16 -28.50 9.26 -34.74
C GLU A 16 -29.06 9.98 -33.51
N ILE A 17 -30.10 9.41 -32.90
CA ILE A 17 -30.72 9.96 -31.69
C ILE A 17 -29.76 9.84 -30.50
N LEU A 18 -29.07 8.70 -30.38
CA LEU A 18 -28.03 8.53 -29.37
C LEU A 18 -26.91 9.57 -29.51
N ASN A 19 -26.46 9.84 -30.73
CA ASN A 19 -25.43 10.85 -31.00
C ASN A 19 -25.90 12.27 -30.64
N GLN A 20 -27.16 12.61 -30.91
CA GLN A 20 -27.74 13.90 -30.49
C GLN A 20 -27.80 14.03 -28.97
N ILE A 21 -28.25 12.98 -28.27
CA ILE A 21 -28.26 12.97 -26.80
C ILE A 21 -26.85 13.16 -26.26
N MET A 22 -25.87 12.43 -26.81
CA MET A 22 -24.48 12.53 -26.38
C MET A 22 -23.87 13.92 -26.65
N ALA A 23 -24.25 14.60 -27.73
CA ALA A 23 -23.76 15.94 -28.03
C ALA A 23 -24.20 17.00 -27.00
N GLU A 24 -25.34 16.78 -26.33
CA GLU A 24 -25.86 17.67 -25.28
C GLU A 24 -25.27 17.37 -23.89
N LEU A 25 -24.59 16.23 -23.72
CA LEU A 25 -24.02 15.84 -22.43
C LEU A 25 -22.68 16.54 -22.19
N ASN A 26 -22.46 17.00 -20.95
CA ASN A 26 -21.16 17.52 -20.57
C ASN A 26 -20.11 16.38 -20.51
N PRO A 27 -18.80 16.69 -20.52
CA PRO A 27 -17.75 15.66 -20.54
C PRO A 27 -17.78 14.71 -19.34
N LEU A 28 -18.28 15.15 -18.19
CA LEU A 28 -18.43 14.28 -17.02
C LEU A 28 -19.54 13.26 -17.23
N ASP A 29 -20.69 13.69 -17.75
CA ASP A 29 -21.84 12.82 -17.99
C ASP A 29 -21.54 11.81 -19.09
N LEU A 30 -20.83 12.22 -20.15
CA LEU A 30 -20.30 11.29 -21.15
C LEU A 30 -19.32 10.27 -20.55
N ALA A 31 -18.40 10.72 -19.69
CA ALA A 31 -17.45 9.82 -19.04
C ALA A 31 -18.15 8.82 -18.10
N LEU A 32 -19.19 9.25 -17.39
CA LEU A 32 -20.04 8.38 -16.59
C LEU A 32 -20.83 7.42 -17.48
N LEU A 33 -21.45 7.89 -18.56
CA LEU A 33 -22.20 7.06 -19.50
C LEU A 33 -21.33 5.96 -20.11
N GLY A 34 -20.12 6.30 -20.59
CA GLY A 34 -19.15 5.33 -21.10
C GLY A 34 -18.63 4.35 -20.05
N SER A 35 -18.83 4.62 -18.76
CA SER A 35 -18.50 3.68 -17.69
C SER A 35 -19.61 2.67 -17.39
N THR A 36 -20.85 2.91 -17.85
CA THR A 36 -22.02 2.06 -17.55
C THR A 36 -22.11 0.84 -18.46
N CYS A 37 -21.77 0.98 -19.75
CA CYS A 37 -21.95 -0.07 -20.76
C CYS A 37 -20.81 -0.09 -21.79
N THR A 38 -20.48 -1.27 -22.29
CA THR A 38 -19.45 -1.47 -23.33
C THR A 38 -19.84 -0.82 -24.65
N HIS A 39 -21.13 -0.78 -25.00
CA HIS A 39 -21.62 -0.14 -26.22
C HIS A 39 -21.40 1.38 -26.21
N PHE A 40 -21.80 2.07 -25.13
CA PHE A 40 -21.51 3.51 -24.98
C PHE A 40 -20.02 3.79 -25.02
N ARG A 41 -19.24 2.91 -24.40
CA ARG A 41 -17.78 3.04 -24.42
C ARG A 41 -17.17 2.92 -25.82
N SER A 42 -17.78 2.16 -26.74
CA SER A 42 -17.28 2.04 -28.12
C SER A 42 -17.68 3.20 -29.02
N ILE A 43 -18.82 3.85 -28.75
CA ILE A 43 -19.31 4.95 -29.59
C ILE A 43 -18.85 6.33 -29.09
N ILE A 44 -18.62 6.48 -27.77
CA ILE A 44 -18.11 7.73 -27.21
C ILE A 44 -16.65 7.87 -27.61
N PRO A 45 -16.25 8.98 -28.27
CA PRO A 45 -14.87 9.18 -28.66
C PRO A 45 -13.95 9.19 -27.43
N PRO A 46 -12.71 8.68 -27.56
CA PRO A 46 -11.76 8.68 -26.45
C PRO A 46 -11.48 10.13 -26.02
N PHE A 47 -11.62 10.39 -24.71
CA PHE A 47 -11.40 11.73 -24.17
C PHE A 47 -9.95 12.16 -24.29
N ASN A 48 -9.74 13.46 -24.52
CA ASN A 48 -8.43 14.06 -24.34
C ASN A 48 -8.15 14.20 -22.83
N ILE A 49 -6.91 13.94 -22.40
CA ILE A 49 -6.50 14.12 -21.01
C ILE A 49 -6.82 15.53 -20.47
N ASN A 50 -6.71 16.56 -21.32
CA ASN A 50 -7.02 17.93 -20.95
C ASN A 50 -8.50 18.14 -20.59
N GLU A 51 -9.41 17.43 -21.27
CA GLU A 51 -10.85 17.48 -20.98
C GLU A 51 -11.16 16.81 -19.65
N LEU A 52 -10.55 15.65 -19.40
CA LEU A 52 -10.71 14.94 -18.12
C LEU A 52 -10.18 15.77 -16.96
N VAL A 53 -9.04 16.47 -17.12
CA VAL A 53 -8.49 17.36 -16.10
C VAL A 53 -9.39 18.57 -15.82
N LYS A 54 -10.12 19.09 -16.83
CA LYS A 54 -11.16 20.11 -16.61
C LYS A 54 -12.27 19.56 -15.71
N VAL A 55 -12.71 18.32 -15.95
CA VAL A 55 -13.75 17.66 -15.14
C VAL A 55 -13.33 17.52 -13.67
N GLU A 56 -12.07 17.21 -13.37
CA GLU A 56 -11.59 17.14 -11.99
C GLU A 56 -11.76 18.46 -11.21
N SER A 57 -11.73 19.59 -11.92
CA SER A 57 -11.83 20.91 -11.32
C SER A 57 -13.29 21.36 -11.12
N THR A 58 -14.25 20.62 -11.66
CA THR A 58 -15.68 20.87 -11.45
C THR A 58 -16.10 20.49 -10.02
N LYS A 59 -17.21 21.07 -9.55
CA LYS A 59 -17.77 20.77 -8.21
C LYS A 59 -17.99 19.27 -8.01
N ILE A 60 -18.52 18.57 -9.03
CA ILE A 60 -18.80 17.13 -8.95
C ILE A 60 -17.50 16.33 -8.93
N GLY A 61 -16.51 16.69 -9.76
CA GLY A 61 -15.20 16.04 -9.77
C GLY A 61 -14.50 16.11 -8.42
N VAL A 62 -14.54 17.29 -7.77
CA VAL A 62 -13.99 17.50 -6.42
C VAL A 62 -14.79 16.72 -5.37
N GLN A 63 -16.12 16.82 -5.39
CA GLN A 63 -16.99 16.14 -4.41
C GLN A 63 -16.83 14.62 -4.45
N ARG A 64 -16.75 14.05 -5.66
CA ARG A 64 -16.56 12.60 -5.88
C ARG A 64 -15.08 12.18 -5.89
N LYS A 65 -14.16 13.10 -5.62
CA LYS A 65 -12.70 12.85 -5.59
C LYS A 65 -12.21 12.11 -6.84
N LEU A 66 -12.61 12.59 -8.02
CA LEU A 66 -12.25 12.01 -9.31
C LEU A 66 -10.96 12.63 -9.84
N TYR A 67 -10.12 11.79 -10.44
CA TYR A 67 -8.86 12.15 -11.07
C TYR A 67 -8.72 11.45 -12.42
N ALA A 68 -8.13 12.14 -13.38
CA ALA A 68 -7.87 11.66 -14.72
C ALA A 68 -6.59 10.82 -14.76
N CYS A 69 -6.67 9.69 -15.46
CA CYS A 69 -5.52 8.86 -15.77
C CYS A 69 -5.06 9.13 -17.21
N SER A 70 -3.79 9.47 -17.39
CA SER A 70 -3.15 9.73 -18.67
C SER A 70 -3.05 8.50 -19.58
N PHE A 71 -2.84 7.32 -18.98
CA PHE A 71 -2.69 6.07 -19.74
C PHE A 71 -4.00 5.48 -20.24
N CYS A 72 -5.02 5.38 -19.37
CA CYS A 72 -6.31 4.80 -19.80
C CYS A 72 -7.35 5.84 -20.22
N LEU A 73 -7.05 7.14 -20.15
CA LEU A 73 -7.93 8.25 -20.51
C LEU A 73 -9.32 8.13 -19.86
N ARG A 74 -9.34 7.86 -18.55
CA ARG A 74 -10.55 7.71 -17.74
C ARG A 74 -10.46 8.49 -16.44
N LEU A 75 -11.61 8.96 -15.96
CA LEU A 75 -11.78 9.44 -14.59
C LEU A 75 -11.87 8.24 -13.64
N ARG A 76 -11.06 8.24 -12.58
CA ARG A 76 -11.07 7.23 -11.52
C ARG A 76 -11.13 7.91 -10.17
N HIS A 77 -11.69 7.22 -9.19
CA HIS A 77 -11.71 7.68 -7.81
C HIS A 77 -10.29 7.78 -7.23
N ALA A 78 -10.07 8.71 -6.29
CA ALA A 78 -8.83 8.93 -5.55
C ALA A 78 -8.14 7.63 -5.09
N SER A 79 -8.93 6.68 -4.58
CA SER A 79 -8.43 5.39 -4.09
C SER A 79 -7.78 4.50 -5.15
N ARG A 80 -7.85 4.87 -6.45
CA ARG A 80 -7.18 4.18 -7.56
C ARG A 80 -5.86 4.84 -7.96
N PHE A 81 -5.44 5.90 -7.26
CA PHE A 81 -4.17 6.60 -7.48
C PHE A 81 -3.27 6.49 -6.25
N ALA A 82 -1.97 6.62 -6.47
CA ALA A 82 -1.02 6.77 -5.38
C ALA A 82 -1.11 8.17 -4.77
N ASP A 83 -0.87 8.29 -3.46
CA ASP A 83 -0.93 9.55 -2.73
C ASP A 83 -0.03 10.64 -3.32
N PRO A 84 1.22 10.33 -3.76
CA PRO A 84 2.06 11.33 -4.43
C PRO A 84 1.45 11.86 -5.74
N MET A 85 0.66 11.05 -6.45
CA MET A 85 -0.03 11.50 -7.67
C MET A 85 -1.20 12.44 -7.35
N MET A 86 -1.80 12.34 -6.19
CA MET A 86 -2.91 13.21 -5.79
C MET A 86 -2.45 14.54 -5.17
N ARG A 87 -1.23 14.55 -4.59
CA ARG A 87 -0.67 15.73 -3.93
C ARG A 87 -0.40 16.83 -4.97
N ARG A 88 -1.05 17.97 -4.79
CA ARG A 88 -0.70 19.21 -5.50
C ARG A 88 0.64 19.70 -4.95
N LYS A 89 1.73 19.64 -5.73
CA LYS A 89 2.95 20.35 -5.33
C LYS A 89 2.64 21.85 -5.22
N ARG A 90 3.15 22.48 -4.15
CA ARG A 90 2.87 23.89 -3.82
C ARG A 90 3.52 24.92 -4.77
N ARG A 91 4.18 24.53 -5.87
CA ARG A 91 4.95 25.45 -6.73
C ARG A 91 4.45 25.53 -8.18
N LYS A 92 4.65 26.73 -8.76
CA LYS A 92 4.49 27.32 -10.11
C LYS A 92 4.02 26.50 -11.34
N HIS A 93 4.01 25.16 -11.35
CA HIS A 93 3.69 24.31 -12.52
C HIS A 93 2.41 23.46 -12.32
N ARG A 94 1.26 24.12 -12.05
CA ARG A 94 0.02 23.41 -11.66
C ARG A 94 -0.69 22.63 -12.78
N GLY A 95 -0.38 22.87 -14.05
CA GLY A 95 -1.10 22.30 -15.20
C GLY A 95 -0.51 20.98 -15.70
N GLU A 96 0.79 20.98 -15.97
CA GLU A 96 1.49 19.86 -16.64
C GLU A 96 1.56 18.60 -15.77
N GLU A 97 1.64 18.75 -14.45
CA GLU A 97 1.74 17.64 -13.50
C GLU A 97 0.40 16.89 -13.32
N ARG A 98 -0.75 17.49 -13.71
CA ARG A 98 -2.05 16.80 -13.63
C ARG A 98 -2.26 15.82 -14.76
N ALA A 99 -1.80 16.19 -15.95
CA ALA A 99 -1.93 15.40 -17.17
C ALA A 99 -0.94 14.23 -17.21
N SER A 100 0.07 14.18 -16.35
CA SER A 100 1.04 13.08 -16.26
C SER A 100 0.62 11.95 -15.30
N ARG A 101 -0.44 12.13 -14.51
CA ARG A 101 -0.89 11.13 -13.52
C ARG A 101 -1.49 9.90 -14.17
N PHE A 102 -1.21 8.74 -13.60
CA PHE A 102 -1.79 7.47 -14.00
C PHE A 102 -2.36 6.71 -12.80
N CYS A 103 -3.40 5.91 -13.02
CA CYS A 103 -3.96 5.07 -11.97
C CYS A 103 -3.06 3.85 -11.72
N VAL A 104 -3.21 3.26 -10.54
CA VAL A 104 -2.34 2.15 -10.09
C VAL A 104 -2.46 0.94 -11.00
N GLU A 105 -3.67 0.62 -11.49
CA GLU A 105 -3.87 -0.45 -12.46
C GLU A 105 -3.06 -0.24 -13.75
N CYS A 106 -2.99 1.00 -14.26
CA CYS A 106 -2.20 1.28 -15.45
C CYS A 106 -0.70 1.26 -15.14
N GLY A 107 -0.30 1.82 -13.99
CA GLY A 107 1.09 1.80 -13.52
C GLY A 107 1.64 0.39 -13.31
N LEU A 108 0.79 -0.58 -12.94
CA LEU A 108 1.17 -2.00 -12.80
C LEU A 108 1.20 -2.76 -14.15
N LYS A 109 0.40 -2.34 -15.14
CA LYS A 109 0.29 -3.00 -16.45
C LYS A 109 1.35 -2.57 -17.46
N GLN A 110 1.93 -1.39 -17.30
CA GLN A 110 2.88 -0.82 -18.27
C GLN A 110 4.29 -0.71 -17.66
N PRO A 111 5.09 -1.81 -17.67
CA PRO A 111 6.51 -1.71 -17.33
C PRO A 111 7.35 -0.98 -18.39
N THR A 112 6.80 -0.72 -19.58
CA THR A 112 7.60 -0.49 -20.79
C THR A 112 8.09 0.94 -21.02
N ASP A 113 7.47 1.98 -20.45
CA ASP A 113 7.72 3.35 -20.94
C ASP A 113 8.13 4.33 -19.83
N GLU A 114 9.09 3.91 -18.99
CA GLU A 114 9.76 4.70 -17.92
C GLU A 114 8.87 5.21 -16.77
N ARG A 115 7.56 5.27 -16.95
CA ARG A 115 6.61 5.95 -16.05
C ARG A 115 5.78 4.99 -15.21
N GLY A 116 5.92 3.67 -15.36
CA GLY A 116 5.20 2.65 -14.58
C GLY A 116 5.86 2.28 -13.24
N TYR A 117 5.17 1.45 -12.45
CA TYR A 117 5.74 0.91 -11.21
C TYR A 117 6.62 -0.30 -11.51
N ARG A 118 7.90 -0.20 -11.14
CA ARG A 118 8.88 -1.27 -11.30
C ARG A 118 8.92 -2.17 -10.07
N PRO A 119 9.40 -3.42 -10.21
CA PRO A 119 9.70 -4.26 -9.04
C PRO A 119 10.59 -3.51 -8.04
N GLY A 120 10.21 -3.54 -6.77
CA GLY A 120 10.83 -2.81 -5.67
C GLY A 120 10.25 -1.42 -5.41
N ASN A 121 9.39 -0.90 -6.29
CA ASN A 121 8.73 0.39 -6.05
C ASN A 121 7.75 0.26 -4.87
N ILE A 122 7.81 1.24 -3.98
CA ILE A 122 6.86 1.43 -2.89
C ILE A 122 5.84 2.48 -3.33
N VAL A 123 4.57 2.13 -3.19
CA VAL A 123 3.43 2.94 -3.62
C VAL A 123 2.51 3.13 -2.42
N THR A 124 2.35 4.37 -1.97
CA THR A 124 1.40 4.68 -0.90
C THR A 124 0.03 4.99 -1.48
N MET A 125 -1.01 4.32 -0.98
CA MET A 125 -2.40 4.53 -1.37
C MET A 125 -3.27 4.71 -0.12
N ASN A 126 -3.96 5.84 -0.02
CA ASN A 126 -4.79 6.19 1.14
C ASN A 126 -4.01 6.09 2.47
N GLY A 127 -2.75 6.47 2.47
CA GLY A 127 -1.85 6.38 3.63
C GLY A 127 -1.28 4.98 3.91
N VAL A 128 -1.66 3.95 3.15
CA VAL A 128 -1.14 2.58 3.32
C VAL A 128 -0.04 2.32 2.30
N ALA A 129 1.11 1.85 2.76
CA ALA A 129 2.21 1.46 1.88
C ALA A 129 1.94 0.10 1.23
N HIS A 130 2.21 0.01 -0.07
CA HIS A 130 2.21 -1.20 -0.87
C HIS A 130 3.52 -1.30 -1.64
N VAL A 131 3.91 -2.51 -2.03
CA VAL A 131 5.13 -2.76 -2.79
C VAL A 131 4.83 -3.61 -4.01
N VAL A 132 5.47 -3.30 -5.14
CA VAL A 132 5.61 -4.25 -6.24
C VAL A 132 6.75 -5.19 -5.86
N CYS A 133 6.46 -6.37 -5.35
CA CYS A 133 7.49 -7.23 -4.76
C CYS A 133 8.55 -7.63 -5.81
N ILE A 134 9.84 -7.49 -5.48
CA ILE A 134 10.96 -7.88 -6.37
C ILE A 134 10.93 -9.37 -6.73
N SER A 135 10.43 -10.24 -5.85
CA SER A 135 10.41 -11.69 -6.09
C SER A 135 9.20 -12.16 -6.88
N CYS A 136 7.98 -11.86 -6.40
CA CYS A 136 6.76 -12.40 -6.99
C CYS A 136 6.06 -11.44 -7.96
N HIS A 137 6.56 -10.20 -8.09
CA HIS A 137 6.04 -9.14 -8.95
C HIS A 137 4.58 -8.74 -8.65
N ARG A 138 4.02 -9.22 -7.53
CA ARG A 138 2.68 -8.86 -7.08
C ARG A 138 2.69 -7.56 -6.30
N PHE A 139 1.59 -6.82 -6.40
CA PHE A 139 1.31 -5.64 -5.61
C PHE A 139 0.70 -6.06 -4.27
N GLU A 140 1.50 -6.07 -3.20
CA GLU A 140 1.09 -6.52 -1.86
C GLU A 140 1.56 -5.54 -0.78
N CYS A 141 1.19 -5.79 0.48
CA CYS A 141 1.75 -5.05 1.61
C CYS A 141 3.26 -5.35 1.76
N PRO A 142 4.07 -4.34 2.09
CA PRO A 142 5.49 -4.53 2.38
C PRO A 142 5.67 -5.40 3.62
N ALA A 143 6.82 -6.07 3.69
CA ALA A 143 7.11 -7.02 4.77
C ALA A 143 7.38 -6.39 6.13
N ASP A 144 7.82 -5.13 6.14
CA ASP A 144 8.14 -4.40 7.34
C ASP A 144 6.98 -3.48 7.75
N THR A 145 6.92 -3.16 9.05
CA THR A 145 5.89 -2.27 9.59
C THR A 145 6.10 -0.81 9.22
N ARG A 146 7.31 -0.43 8.78
CA ARG A 146 7.62 0.93 8.31
C ARG A 146 7.17 1.16 6.87
N GLY A 147 7.03 0.10 6.09
CA GLY A 147 6.65 0.15 4.69
C GLY A 147 7.79 0.49 3.73
N ASP A 148 9.04 0.32 4.18
CA ASP A 148 10.25 0.60 3.40
C ASP A 148 10.81 -0.66 2.70
N SER A 149 10.23 -1.82 2.98
CA SER A 149 10.66 -3.08 2.39
C SER A 149 10.27 -3.18 0.92
N ARG A 150 11.24 -3.58 0.10
CA ARG A 150 11.06 -3.87 -1.34
C ARG A 150 10.45 -5.27 -1.59
N TRP A 151 10.10 -5.98 -0.52
CA TRP A 151 9.57 -7.33 -0.56
C TRP A 151 8.19 -7.38 0.10
N CYS A 152 7.31 -8.24 -0.39
CA CYS A 152 6.09 -8.56 0.32
C CYS A 152 6.38 -9.47 1.52
N ALA A 153 5.48 -9.49 2.50
CA ALA A 153 5.61 -10.32 3.71
C ALA A 153 5.90 -11.80 3.41
N LYS A 154 5.30 -12.35 2.35
CA LYS A 154 5.48 -13.75 1.95
C LYS A 154 6.87 -14.05 1.39
N CYS A 155 7.47 -13.09 0.69
CA CYS A 155 8.78 -13.28 0.06
C CYS A 155 9.95 -12.82 0.94
N TRP A 156 9.67 -12.06 2.00
CA TRP A 156 10.70 -11.49 2.90
C TRP A 156 11.64 -12.52 3.48
N HIS A 157 11.13 -13.65 3.99
CA HIS A 157 11.97 -14.70 4.58
C HIS A 157 12.96 -15.33 3.60
N LYS A 158 12.73 -15.18 2.30
CA LYS A 158 13.61 -15.67 1.24
C LYS A 158 14.59 -14.59 0.76
N SER A 159 14.41 -13.35 1.18
CA SER A 159 15.28 -12.26 0.77
C SER A 159 16.60 -12.28 1.55
N PRO A 160 17.69 -11.76 0.98
CA PRO A 160 18.94 -11.57 1.71
C PRO A 160 18.71 -10.79 3.01
N GLU A 161 17.96 -9.70 2.97
CA GLU A 161 17.68 -8.87 4.15
C GLU A 161 16.88 -9.63 5.22
N GLY A 162 15.88 -10.42 4.82
CA GLY A 162 15.09 -11.23 5.75
C GLY A 162 15.92 -12.34 6.41
N LEU A 163 16.78 -13.01 5.66
CA LEU A 163 17.70 -14.03 6.18
C LEU A 163 18.71 -13.41 7.16
N TRP A 164 19.29 -12.26 6.82
CA TRP A 164 20.22 -11.54 7.71
C TRP A 164 19.52 -11.07 8.99
N ALA A 165 18.30 -10.54 8.88
CA ALA A 165 17.50 -10.14 10.05
C ALA A 165 17.18 -11.33 10.97
N GLN A 166 16.94 -12.52 10.40
CA GLN A 166 16.73 -13.74 11.18
C GLN A 166 18.00 -14.15 11.94
N ARG A 167 19.15 -14.23 11.26
CA ARG A 167 20.44 -14.56 11.90
C ARG A 167 20.79 -13.60 13.04
N LEU A 168 20.54 -12.30 12.83
CA LEU A 168 20.80 -11.29 13.86
C LEU A 168 19.89 -11.45 15.09
N LYS A 169 18.64 -11.89 14.91
CA LYS A 169 17.74 -12.21 16.03
C LYS A 169 18.22 -13.45 16.80
N GLU A 170 18.65 -14.49 16.08
CA GLU A 170 19.18 -15.71 16.68
C GLU A 170 20.44 -15.42 17.51
N HIS A 171 21.39 -14.64 16.96
CA HIS A 171 22.60 -14.21 17.66
C HIS A 171 22.27 -13.44 18.95
N ARG A 172 21.37 -12.44 18.89
CA ARG A 172 20.96 -11.69 20.09
C ARG A 172 20.28 -12.58 21.13
N ALA A 173 19.45 -13.53 20.70
CA ALA A 173 18.78 -14.46 21.61
C ALA A 173 19.79 -15.42 22.27
N GLU A 174 20.85 -15.80 21.57
CA GLU A 174 21.95 -16.58 22.13
C GLU A 174 22.80 -15.78 23.13
N GLU A 175 23.13 -14.53 22.81
CA GLU A 175 23.81 -13.62 23.74
C GLU A 175 22.99 -13.42 25.02
N GLU A 176 21.67 -13.21 24.88
CA GLU A 176 20.79 -13.05 26.03
C GLU A 176 20.72 -14.33 26.86
N ARG A 177 20.64 -15.51 26.23
CA ARG A 177 20.67 -16.81 26.93
C ARG A 177 22.00 -17.00 27.68
N SER A 178 23.12 -16.68 27.05
CA SER A 178 24.45 -16.75 27.67
C SER A 178 24.57 -15.81 28.87
N ARG A 179 24.04 -14.59 28.76
CA ARG A 179 24.00 -13.62 29.86
C ARG A 179 23.16 -14.12 31.03
N ARG A 180 21.99 -14.70 30.76
CA ARG A 180 21.11 -15.28 31.79
C ARG A 180 21.77 -16.46 32.50
N ARG A 181 22.50 -17.32 31.78
CA ARG A 181 23.26 -18.44 32.36
C ARG A 181 24.36 -17.95 33.29
N ARG A 182 25.24 -17.05 32.83
CA ARG A 182 26.30 -16.47 33.65
C ARG A 182 25.78 -15.79 34.91
N LYS A 183 24.64 -15.11 34.81
CA LYS A 183 23.99 -14.48 35.97
C LYS A 183 23.48 -15.54 36.96
N ALA A 184 22.81 -16.59 36.48
CA ALA A 184 22.31 -17.67 37.32
C ALA A 184 23.45 -18.45 38.01
N GLU A 185 24.54 -18.71 37.29
CA GLU A 185 25.76 -19.33 37.83
C GLU A 185 26.36 -18.48 38.95
N ALA A 186 26.54 -17.17 38.72
CA ALA A 186 27.05 -16.25 39.73
C ALA A 186 26.13 -16.15 40.96
N GLU A 187 24.80 -16.18 40.77
CA GLU A 187 23.83 -16.19 41.88
C GLU A 187 23.86 -17.51 42.67
N ALA A 188 24.05 -18.65 42.00
CA ALA A 188 24.22 -19.96 42.64
C ALA A 188 25.50 -20.00 43.49
N GLU A 189 26.63 -19.56 42.93
CA GLU A 189 27.91 -19.46 43.65
C GLU A 189 27.82 -18.54 44.87
N ALA A 190 27.16 -17.38 44.73
CA ALA A 190 26.93 -16.45 45.85
C ALA A 190 25.98 -17.04 46.93
N GLY A 191 25.01 -17.86 46.51
CA GLY A 191 24.13 -18.60 47.41
C GLY A 191 24.86 -19.67 48.22
N GLU A 192 25.80 -20.38 47.61
CA GLU A 192 26.58 -21.46 48.24
C GLU A 192 27.63 -20.94 49.24
N GLN A 193 28.09 -19.70 49.11
CA GLN A 193 29.01 -19.07 50.08
C GLN A 193 28.33 -18.56 51.37
N ARG A 194 26.99 -18.53 51.43
CA ARG A 194 26.22 -18.03 52.59
C ARG A 194 26.06 -18.98 53.80
N PRO A 195 25.96 -20.32 53.67
CA PRO A 195 25.76 -21.21 54.81
C PRO A 195 26.95 -21.28 55.79
N GLY A 196 28.18 -21.12 55.29
CA GLY A 196 29.40 -21.21 56.11
C GLY A 196 29.62 -20.04 57.08
N LYS A 197 29.18 -18.82 56.73
CA LYS A 197 29.37 -17.63 57.58
C LYS A 197 28.40 -17.55 58.76
N ARG A 198 27.21 -18.17 58.68
CA ARG A 198 26.24 -18.22 59.80
C ARG A 198 26.65 -19.19 60.91
N LYS A 199 27.35 -20.28 60.60
CA LYS A 199 27.85 -21.24 61.61
C LYS A 199 29.03 -20.69 62.42
N ALA A 200 29.83 -19.78 61.86
CA ALA A 200 30.97 -19.18 62.54
C ALA A 200 30.59 -18.06 63.54
N THR A 201 29.36 -17.56 63.51
CA THR A 201 28.92 -16.42 64.34
C THR A 201 28.09 -16.80 65.58
N TRP A 202 27.72 -18.08 65.76
CA TRP A 202 26.84 -18.52 66.87
C TRP A 202 27.42 -19.66 67.72
N GLY A 203 28.73 -19.92 67.64
CA GLY A 203 29.36 -21.12 68.22
C GLY A 203 30.46 -20.90 69.26
N ALA A 204 30.64 -19.70 69.79
CA ALA A 204 31.67 -19.44 70.80
C ALA A 204 31.05 -18.62 71.93
N ASP A 205 30.39 -19.28 72.88
CA ASP A 205 30.05 -18.77 74.23
C ASP A 205 29.40 -19.92 75.03
N ALA A 206 30.18 -20.93 75.42
CA ALA A 206 29.85 -21.88 76.48
C ALA A 206 31.16 -22.46 77.02
N GLU A 207 31.26 -22.62 78.35
CA GLU A 207 32.46 -22.89 79.18
C GLU A 207 33.15 -21.58 79.65
N ASP A 208 33.30 -21.24 80.93
CA ASP A 208 33.24 -21.98 82.20
C ASP A 208 32.93 -21.00 83.34
N THR A 209 32.09 -21.41 84.29
CA THR A 209 32.12 -20.90 85.67
C THR A 209 31.83 -22.04 86.64
N ASP A 210 32.88 -22.46 87.36
CA ASP A 210 32.84 -23.23 88.60
C ASP A 210 33.67 -22.47 89.66
#